data_AF-A0A378PIP0-F1
#
_entry.id   AF-A0A378PIP0-F1
#
_cell.length_a   1.000
_cell.length_b   1.000
_cell.length_c   1.000
_cell.angle_alpha   90.00
_cell.angle_beta   90.00
_cell.angle_gamma   90.00
#
_symmetry.space_group_name_H-M   'P 1'
#
loop_
_entity.id
_entity.type
_entity.pdbx_description
1 polymer ?
#
loop_
_entity_poly.entity_id
_entity_poly.type
_entity_poly.pdbx_seq_one_letter_code
_entity_poly.pdbx_strand_id
1 'polypeptide(L)'
;MPGNAIGMITLMRRYQGKRVLAVATRGHIPRASAVLKSYADHVHYPIVVDSVGGGEPLNPQKAKTEALYPYVNVVRVSGLFTKSDFQ
;
A
#
# COMPACT_ATOMS: atom_id res chain seq x y z
N MET A 1 4.29 7.88 3.51
CA MET A 1 4.26 6.66 2.68
C MET A 1 3.17 6.56 1.59
N PRO A 2 2.24 7.52 1.36
CA PRO A 2 1.37 7.49 0.16
C PRO A 2 2.09 7.69 -1.18
N GLY A 3 3.21 8.44 -1.16
CA GLY A 3 3.87 8.90 -2.39
C GLY A 3 4.27 7.76 -3.35
N ASN A 4 4.70 6.61 -2.82
CA ASN A 4 5.12 5.49 -3.66
C ASN A 4 3.94 4.88 -4.42
N ALA A 5 2.79 4.67 -3.76
CA ALA A 5 1.59 4.14 -4.42
C ALA A 5 1.05 5.12 -5.47
N ILE A 6 1.05 6.42 -5.16
CA ILE A 6 0.60 7.46 -6.08
C ILE A 6 1.47 7.48 -7.35
N GLY A 7 2.79 7.52 -7.18
CA GLY A 7 3.74 7.50 -8.30
C GLY A 7 3.63 6.23 -9.15
N MET A 8 3.55 5.06 -8.51
CA MET A 8 3.41 3.78 -9.22
C MET A 8 2.12 3.71 -10.05
N ILE A 9 0.97 4.05 -9.47
CA ILE A 9 -0.30 4.04 -10.23
C ILE A 9 -0.29 5.08 -11.35
N THR A 10 0.36 6.23 -11.15
CA THR A 10 0.52 7.24 -12.20
C THR A 10 1.31 6.69 -13.39
N LEU A 11 2.44 6.02 -13.13
CA LEU A 11 3.24 5.37 -14.15
C LEU A 11 2.50 4.21 -14.82
N MET A 12 1.83 3.36 -14.04
CA MET A 12 1.05 2.24 -14.57
C MET A 12 -0.08 2.74 -15.47
N ARG A 13 -0.78 3.82 -15.11
CA ARG A 13 -1.80 4.45 -15.97
C ARG A 13 -1.19 4.93 -17.30
N ARG A 14 -0.05 5.62 -17.23
CA ARG A 14 0.65 6.14 -18.41
C ARG A 14 1.03 5.04 -19.41
N TYR A 15 1.45 3.87 -18.91
CA TYR A 15 1.91 2.75 -19.72
C TYR A 15 0.92 1.59 -19.78
N GLN A 16 -0.34 1.81 -19.38
CA GLN A 16 -1.41 0.81 -19.37
C GLN A 16 -1.08 -0.50 -18.60
N GLY A 17 -0.18 -0.43 -17.62
CA GLY A 17 0.16 -1.57 -16.76
C GLY A 17 -1.02 -1.96 -15.86
N LYS A 18 -1.36 -3.25 -15.81
CA LYS A 18 -2.52 -3.78 -15.06
C LYS A 18 -2.18 -4.80 -13.99
N ARG A 19 -0.93 -5.25 -13.93
CA ARG A 19 -0.45 -6.21 -12.93
C ARG A 19 0.85 -5.71 -12.33
N VAL A 20 1.03 -5.95 -11.03
CA VAL A 20 2.23 -5.58 -10.30
C VAL A 20 2.56 -6.67 -9.29
N LEU A 21 3.85 -6.97 -9.14
CA LEU A 21 4.38 -7.84 -8.09
C LEU A 21 4.97 -6.96 -6.99
N ALA A 22 4.32 -6.91 -5.83
CA ALA A 22 4.82 -6.21 -4.65
C ALA A 22 5.87 -7.07 -3.94
N VAL A 23 7.12 -6.61 -3.95
CA VAL A 23 8.25 -7.26 -3.27
C VAL A 23 8.62 -6.46 -2.03
N ALA A 24 8.55 -7.09 -0.86
CA ALA A 24 8.90 -6.43 0.40
C ALA A 24 9.33 -7.45 1.47
N THR A 25 9.74 -6.97 2.64
CA THR A 25 9.87 -7.85 3.81
C THR A 25 8.50 -8.39 4.21
N ARG A 26 8.45 -9.59 4.79
CA ARG A 26 7.19 -10.25 5.22
C ARG A 26 6.25 -9.31 5.99
N GLY A 27 6.80 -8.52 6.92
CA GLY A 27 6.03 -7.59 7.73
C GLY A 27 5.41 -6.41 6.97
N HIS A 28 5.99 -6.00 5.84
CA HIS A 28 5.55 -4.81 5.10
C HIS A 28 4.59 -5.13 3.94
N ILE A 29 4.48 -6.39 3.53
CA ILE A 29 3.61 -6.79 2.39
C ILE A 29 2.15 -6.40 2.57
N PRO A 30 1.52 -6.65 3.74
CA PRO A 30 0.12 -6.31 3.90
C PRO A 30 -0.12 -4.82 3.67
N ARG A 31 0.76 -3.96 4.22
CA ARG A 31 0.69 -2.52 4.04
C ARG A 31 0.92 -2.11 2.58
N ALA A 32 2.01 -2.58 1.96
CA ALA A 32 2.35 -2.20 0.60
C ALA A 32 1.24 -2.58 -0.40
N SER A 33 0.74 -3.82 -0.31
CA SER A 33 -0.27 -4.35 -1.23
C SER A 33 -1.62 -3.66 -1.03
N ALA A 34 -2.06 -3.50 0.23
CA ALA A 34 -3.34 -2.88 0.54
C ALA A 34 -3.39 -1.41 0.09
N VAL A 35 -2.32 -0.65 0.36
CA VAL A 35 -2.25 0.77 0.00
C VAL A 35 -2.22 0.96 -1.51
N LEU A 36 -1.42 0.15 -2.22
CA LEU A 36 -1.33 0.23 -3.68
C LEU A 36 -2.68 -0.10 -4.34
N LYS A 37 -3.31 -1.21 -3.91
CA LYS A 37 -4.61 -1.62 -4.44
C LYS A 37 -5.70 -0.60 -4.12
N SER A 38 -5.77 -0.12 -2.88
CA SER A 38 -6.80 0.83 -2.45
C SER A 38 -6.68 2.17 -3.18
N TYR A 39 -5.46 2.68 -3.38
CA TYR A 39 -5.27 3.90 -4.17
C TYR A 39 -5.67 3.70 -5.63
N ALA A 40 -5.30 2.56 -6.23
CA ALA A 40 -5.69 2.23 -7.60
C ALA A 40 -7.21 2.18 -7.78
N ASP A 41 -7.92 1.57 -6.82
CA ASP A 41 -9.37 1.50 -6.81
C ASP A 41 -10.02 2.87 -6.59
N HIS A 42 -9.47 3.68 -5.67
CA HIS A 42 -9.91 5.05 -5.41
C HIS A 42 -9.85 5.94 -6.67
N VAL A 43 -8.83 5.77 -7.52
CA VAL A 43 -8.71 6.51 -8.79
C VAL A 43 -9.30 5.78 -10.01
N HIS A 44 -10.15 4.78 -9.76
CA HIS A 44 -10.84 3.97 -10.77
C HIS A 44 -9.91 3.33 -11.80
N TYR A 45 -8.73 2.88 -11.36
CA TYR A 45 -7.75 2.19 -12.21
C TYR A 45 -7.51 0.76 -11.67
N PRO A 46 -8.37 -0.21 -12.00
CA PRO A 46 -8.25 -1.55 -11.44
C PRO A 46 -6.94 -2.21 -11.90
N ILE A 47 -6.21 -2.74 -10.93
CA ILE A 47 -5.00 -3.54 -11.11
C ILE A 47 -5.10 -4.86 -10.33
N VAL A 48 -4.28 -5.82 -10.73
CA VAL A 48 -3.98 -7.04 -9.98
C VAL A 48 -2.67 -6.82 -9.22
N VAL A 49 -2.67 -7.12 -7.93
CA VAL A 49 -1.48 -7.03 -7.06
C VAL A 49 -1.14 -8.43 -6.58
N ASP A 50 -0.07 -8.99 -7.12
CA ASP A 50 0.58 -10.17 -6.57
C ASP A 50 1.64 -9.72 -5.55
N SER A 51 2.03 -10.57 -4.61
CA SER A 51 3.03 -10.19 -3.61
C SER A 51 3.94 -11.34 -3.20
N VAL A 52 5.21 -11.02 -2.94
CA VAL A 52 6.22 -11.98 -2.51
C VAL A 52 7.08 -11.39 -1.41
N GLY A 53 7.21 -12.13 -0.31
CA GLY A 53 7.82 -11.66 0.93
C GLY A 53 9.01 -12.47 1.38
N GLY A 54 10.06 -11.78 1.80
CA GLY A 54 11.26 -12.39 2.38
C GLY A 54 11.59 -11.86 3.77
N GLY A 55 12.64 -12.43 4.35
CA GLY A 55 13.20 -12.02 5.64
C GLY A 55 12.55 -12.66 6.86
N GLU A 56 13.15 -12.36 8.02
CA GLU A 56 12.75 -12.93 9.30
C GLU A 56 11.36 -12.45 9.76
N PRO A 57 10.63 -13.28 10.53
CA PRO A 57 9.42 -12.85 11.20
C PRO A 57 9.67 -11.61 12.08
N LEU A 58 8.72 -10.69 12.09
CA LEU A 58 8.74 -9.59 13.05
C LEU A 58 8.57 -10.15 14.47
N ASN A 59 9.23 -9.52 15.44
CA ASN A 59 8.89 -9.78 16.84
C ASN A 59 7.42 -9.40 17.13
N PRO A 60 6.78 -9.98 18.17
CA PRO A 60 5.34 -9.82 18.40
C PRO A 60 4.89 -8.35 18.52
N GLN A 61 5.70 -7.51 19.16
CA GLN A 61 5.38 -6.09 19.33
C GLN A 61 5.36 -5.35 17.99
N LYS A 62 6.38 -5.54 17.15
CA LYS A 62 6.44 -4.95 15.81
C LYS A 62 5.35 -5.49 14.90
N ALA A 63 5.04 -6.79 14.99
CA ALA A 63 3.96 -7.40 14.23
C ALA A 63 2.60 -6.76 14.55
N LYS A 64 2.31 -6.51 15.83
CA LYS A 64 1.07 -5.83 16.25
C LYS A 64 0.97 -4.42 15.68
N THR A 65 2.05 -3.64 15.75
CA THR A 65 2.06 -2.27 15.18
C THR A 65 1.94 -2.30 13.66
N GLU A 66 2.68 -3.17 12.97
CA GLU A 66 2.63 -3.26 11.50
C GLU A 66 1.27 -3.73 10.99
N ALA A 67 0.54 -4.57 11.74
CA ALA A 67 -0.82 -4.97 11.40
C ALA A 67 -1.82 -3.80 11.37
N LEU A 68 -1.56 -2.70 12.07
CA LEU A 68 -2.44 -1.52 12.10
C LEU A 68 -2.20 -0.57 10.92
N TYR A 69 -0.98 -0.52 10.39
CA TYR A 69 -0.64 0.41 9.32
C TYR A 69 -1.45 0.25 8.03
N PRO A 70 -1.84 -0.96 7.56
CA PRO A 70 -2.71 -1.11 6.40
C PRO A 70 -3.97 -0.25 6.53
N TYR A 71 -4.69 -0.34 7.64
CA TYR A 71 -5.94 0.40 7.86
C TYR A 71 -5.72 1.91 7.78
N VAL A 72 -4.76 2.43 8.55
CA VAL A 72 -4.46 3.87 8.59
C VAL A 72 -4.03 4.39 7.21
N ASN A 73 -3.17 3.65 6.51
CA ASN A 73 -2.68 4.11 5.22
C ASN A 73 -3.73 3.97 4.10
N VAL A 74 -4.59 2.95 4.13
CA VAL A 74 -5.70 2.78 3.18
C VAL A 74 -6.65 3.97 3.27
N VAL A 75 -7.13 4.29 4.48
CA VAL A 75 -8.04 5.42 4.71
C VAL A 75 -7.41 6.73 4.23
N ARG A 76 -6.11 6.93 4.48
CA ARG A 76 -5.36 8.10 4.00
C ARG A 76 -5.28 8.17 2.47
N VAL A 77 -4.97 7.07 1.78
CA VAL A 77 -4.88 7.09 0.30
C VAL A 77 -6.23 7.17 -0.39
N SER A 78 -7.29 6.80 0.31
CA SER A 78 -8.67 6.99 -0.13
C SER A 78 -9.19 8.42 0.10
N GLY A 79 -8.35 9.33 0.62
CA GLY A 79 -8.69 10.73 0.82
C GLY A 79 -9.63 11.01 2.00
N LEU A 80 -9.83 10.04 2.90
CA LEU A 80 -10.73 10.18 4.06
C LEU A 80 -10.12 11.03 5.18
N PHE A 81 -8.79 11.13 5.22
CA PHE A 81 -8.10 12.12 6.04
C PHE A 81 -6.73 12.47 5.44
N THR A 82 -6.23 13.63 5.83
CA THR A 82 -4.92 14.18 5.52
C THR A 82 -4.06 14.27 6.78
N LYS A 83 -2.75 14.54 6.63
CA LYS A 83 -1.88 14.71 7.79
C LYS A 83 -2.28 15.94 8.64
N SER A 84 -2.82 16.98 8.00
CA SER A 84 -3.29 18.19 8.66
C SER A 84 -4.49 17.96 9.57
N ASP A 85 -5.25 16.88 9.38
CA ASP A 85 -6.43 16.58 10.22
C ASP A 85 -6.05 16.15 11.65
N PHE A 86 -4.76 15.96 11.92
CA PHE A 86 -4.22 15.55 13.22
C PHE A 86 -3.18 16.57 13.77
N GLN A 87 -3.19 17.79 13.23
CA GLN A 87 -2.39 18.93 13.69
C GLN A 87 -3.30 19.98 14.30
#